data_AF-A0A534AS67-F1
#
_entry.id   AF-A0A534AS67-F1
#
_cell.length_a   1.000
_cell.length_b   1.000
_cell.length_c   1.000
_cell.angle_alpha   90.00
_cell.angle_beta   90.00
_cell.angle_gamma   90.00
#
_symmetry.space_group_name_H-M   'P 1'
#
loop_
_entity.id
_entity.type
_entity.pdbx_description
1 polymer ?
#
loop_
_entity_poly.entity_id
_entity_poly.type
_entity_poly.pdbx_seq_one_letter_code
_entity_poly.pdbx_strand_id
1 'polypeptide(L)'
;MSKGRCDATPGREGIRDVGRSDAALVRRVRAGDAAAYADLVARYRDRLGRYALHMLGNREDAEEALQDAFVRAYRSLARCDDPERFGAWLYGILVNRCR
;
A
#
# COMPACT_ATOMS: atom_id res chain seq x y z
N MET A 1 6.88 22.48 12.25
CA MET A 1 7.18 21.10 11.78
C MET A 1 5.91 20.27 11.86
N SER A 2 5.21 20.08 10.74
CA SER A 2 3.89 19.43 10.69
C SER A 2 4.03 17.92 10.84
N LYS A 3 3.47 17.39 11.93
CA LYS A 3 3.30 15.95 12.19
C LYS A 3 2.37 15.35 11.13
N GLY A 4 2.87 14.43 10.32
CA GLY A 4 2.06 13.54 9.49
C GLY A 4 1.22 12.65 10.40
N ARG A 5 -0.08 12.94 10.50
CA ARG A 5 -1.01 12.25 11.39
C ARG A 5 -1.75 11.21 10.58
N CYS A 6 -1.49 9.94 10.88
CA CYS A 6 -2.16 8.81 10.27
C CYS A 6 -3.33 8.41 11.18
N ASP A 7 -4.56 8.72 10.79
CA ASP A 7 -5.77 8.20 11.43
C ASP A 7 -6.01 6.75 10.98
N ALA A 8 -6.48 5.88 11.89
CA ALA A 8 -6.48 4.43 11.76
C ALA A 8 -7.90 3.88 11.90
N THR A 9 -8.26 2.92 11.05
CA THR A 9 -9.39 2.01 11.32
C THR A 9 -8.98 0.57 10.97
N PRO A 10 -8.95 -0.37 11.92
CA PRO A 10 -8.45 -1.72 11.68
C PRO A 10 -9.59 -2.67 11.27
N GLY A 11 -9.44 -3.30 10.11
CA GLY A 11 -10.36 -4.34 9.62
C GLY A 11 -9.73 -5.73 9.68
N ARG A 12 -9.95 -6.43 10.79
CA ARG A 12 -9.94 -7.91 10.99
C ARG A 12 -8.66 -8.67 10.56
N GLU A 13 -7.74 -8.83 11.50
CA GLU A 13 -6.50 -9.62 11.38
C GLU A 13 -6.73 -11.07 11.86
N GLY A 14 -6.61 -12.05 10.96
CA GLY A 14 -6.69 -13.48 11.27
C GLY A 14 -5.43 -14.22 10.84
N ILE A 15 -4.80 -14.92 11.81
CA ILE A 15 -3.72 -15.91 11.69
C ILE A 15 -2.35 -15.35 11.25
N ARG A 16 -1.44 -15.18 12.23
CA ARG A 16 -0.07 -14.65 12.06
C ARG A 16 0.85 -15.66 11.37
N ASP A 17 0.87 -15.64 10.05
CA ASP A 17 2.02 -16.10 9.27
C ASP A 17 3.03 -14.94 9.21
N VAL A 18 4.07 -15.01 10.04
CA VAL A 18 5.11 -13.96 10.17
C VAL A 18 5.90 -13.77 8.87
N GLY A 19 5.85 -14.71 7.92
CA GLY A 19 6.44 -14.57 6.58
C GLY A 19 5.51 -13.90 5.56
N ARG A 20 4.20 -13.91 5.83
CA ARG A 20 3.15 -13.30 5.01
C ARG A 20 2.62 -12.00 5.60
N SER A 21 3.00 -11.54 6.79
CA SER A 21 2.50 -10.26 7.30
C SER A 21 3.04 -9.09 6.46
N ASP A 22 2.23 -8.03 6.29
CA ASP A 22 2.65 -6.86 5.52
C ASP A 22 3.93 -6.26 6.09
N ALA A 23 4.02 -6.18 7.41
CA ALA A 23 5.18 -5.67 8.09
C ALA A 23 6.45 -6.48 7.81
N ALA A 24 6.35 -7.81 7.73
CA ALA A 24 7.49 -8.66 7.40
C ALA A 24 7.95 -8.48 5.96
N LEU A 25 7.00 -8.40 5.01
CA LEU A 25 7.30 -8.11 3.61
C LEU A 25 7.95 -6.73 3.47
N VAL A 26 7.43 -5.70 4.15
CA VAL A 26 8.03 -4.36 4.16
C VAL A 26 9.46 -4.39 4.72
N ARG A 27 9.71 -5.12 5.82
CA ARG A 27 11.07 -5.28 6.37
C ARG A 27 12.02 -5.96 5.38
N ARG A 28 11.57 -7.01 4.67
CA ARG A 28 12.36 -7.68 3.62
C ARG A 28 12.70 -6.74 2.48
N VAL A 29 11.74 -5.98 1.97
CA VAL A 29 11.99 -4.99 0.91
C VAL A 29 12.99 -3.93 1.36
N ARG A 30 12.89 -3.45 2.60
CA ARG A 30 13.86 -2.50 3.18
C ARG A 30 15.25 -3.10 3.37
N ALA A 31 15.35 -4.41 3.55
CA ALA A 31 16.61 -5.15 3.62
C ALA A 31 17.22 -5.46 2.24
N GLY A 32 16.61 -4.99 1.14
CA GLY A 32 17.11 -5.15 -0.23
C GLY A 32 16.43 -6.26 -1.03
N ASP A 33 15.51 -7.01 -0.41
CA ASP A 33 14.73 -8.03 -1.12
C ASP A 33 13.56 -7.40 -1.87
N ALA A 34 13.87 -6.85 -3.06
CA ALA A 34 12.88 -6.21 -3.90
C ALA A 34 11.76 -7.17 -4.36
N ALA A 35 12.01 -8.48 -4.40
CA ALA A 35 11.01 -9.47 -4.81
C ALA A 35 9.85 -9.57 -3.81
N ALA A 36 10.12 -9.35 -2.51
CA ALA A 36 9.09 -9.31 -1.47
C ALA A 36 8.04 -8.19 -1.70
N TYR A 37 8.35 -7.19 -2.52
CA TYR A 37 7.37 -6.15 -2.88
C TYR A 37 6.25 -6.69 -3.77
N ALA A 38 6.52 -7.71 -4.59
CA ALA A 38 5.52 -8.33 -5.45
C ALA A 38 4.37 -8.95 -4.64
N ASP A 39 4.67 -9.51 -3.46
CA ASP A 39 3.66 -10.08 -2.55
C ASP A 39 2.73 -8.98 -2.00
N LEU A 40 3.27 -7.81 -1.67
CA LEU A 40 2.48 -6.64 -1.27
C LEU A 40 1.60 -6.17 -2.44
N VAL A 41 2.17 -6.05 -3.65
CA VAL A 41 1.39 -5.65 -4.83
C VAL A 41 0.24 -6.63 -5.08
N ALA A 42 0.51 -7.93 -5.12
CA ALA A 42 -0.49 -8.97 -5.36
C ALA A 42 -1.63 -8.91 -4.33
N ARG A 43 -1.31 -8.67 -3.05
CA ARG A 43 -2.30 -8.55 -1.98
C ARG A 43 -3.23 -7.36 -2.12
N TYR A 44 -2.71 -6.22 -2.58
CA TYR A 44 -3.43 -4.96 -2.59
C TYR A 44 -4.06 -4.60 -3.94
N ARG A 45 -3.55 -5.15 -5.05
CA ARG A 45 -3.92 -4.76 -6.43
C ARG A 45 -5.43 -4.82 -6.67
N ASP A 46 -6.09 -5.91 -6.31
CA ASP A 46 -7.52 -6.09 -6.58
C ASP A 46 -8.38 -5.11 -5.76
N ARG A 47 -8.14 -5.02 -4.44
CA ARG A 47 -8.91 -4.15 -3.54
C ARG A 47 -8.75 -2.68 -3.93
N LEU A 48 -7.52 -2.26 -4.18
CA LEU A 48 -7.19 -0.88 -4.52
C LEU A 48 -7.63 -0.53 -5.95
N GLY A 49 -7.51 -1.46 -6.89
CA GLY A 49 -8.02 -1.27 -8.26
C GLY A 49 -9.53 -1.08 -8.28
N ARG A 50 -10.28 -1.87 -7.51
CA ARG A 50 -11.74 -1.68 -7.36
C ARG A 50 -12.08 -0.31 -6.76
N TYR A 51 -11.32 0.13 -5.76
CA TYR A 51 -11.50 1.46 -5.18
C TYR A 51 -11.22 2.58 -6.19
N ALA A 52 -10.09 2.51 -6.91
CA ALA A 52 -9.73 3.49 -7.92
C ALA A 52 -10.77 3.56 -9.05
N LEU A 53 -11.25 2.41 -9.51
CA LEU A 53 -12.31 2.33 -10.53
C LEU A 53 -13.61 2.98 -10.05
N HIS A 54 -13.99 2.75 -8.79
CA HIS A 54 -15.17 3.38 -8.21
C HIS A 54 -15.04 4.91 -8.13
N MET A 55 -13.85 5.41 -7.82
CA MET A 55 -13.59 6.85 -7.68
C MET A 55 -13.47 7.58 -9.02
N LEU A 56 -12.83 6.97 -10.01
CA LEU A 56 -12.48 7.61 -11.29
C LEU A 56 -13.47 7.30 -12.42
N GLY A 57 -14.24 6.20 -12.31
CA GLY A 57 -15.24 5.81 -13.31
C GLY A 57 -14.67 5.31 -14.64
N ASN A 58 -13.36 5.35 -14.83
CA ASN A 58 -12.66 4.87 -16.02
C ASN A 58 -11.59 3.83 -15.61
N ARG A 59 -11.52 2.72 -16.35
CA ARG A 59 -10.54 1.65 -16.11
C ARG A 59 -9.11 2.10 -16.36
N GLU A 60 -8.86 2.86 -17.41
CA GLU A 60 -7.51 3.32 -17.77
C GLU A 60 -6.97 4.26 -16.70
N ASP A 61 -7.75 5.27 -16.29
CA ASP A 61 -7.39 6.20 -15.22
C ASP A 61 -7.19 5.48 -13.88
N ALA A 62 -8.03 4.47 -13.58
CA ALA A 62 -7.88 3.65 -12.38
C ALA A 62 -6.61 2.81 -12.37
N GLU A 63 -6.26 2.21 -13.52
CA GLU A 63 -5.01 1.45 -13.67
C GLU A 63 -3.78 2.34 -13.58
N GLU A 64 -3.82 3.55 -14.15
CA GLU A 64 -2.77 4.55 -14.03
C GLU A 64 -2.57 4.98 -12.58
N ALA A 65 -3.66 5.38 -11.90
CA ALA A 65 -3.61 5.81 -10.49
C ALA A 65 -3.09 4.68 -9.58
N LEU A 66 -3.51 3.44 -9.83
CA LEU A 66 -3.04 2.27 -9.08
C LEU A 66 -1.55 2.00 -9.29
N GLN A 67 -1.08 2.04 -10.54
CA GLN A 67 0.34 1.84 -10.86
C GLN A 67 1.20 2.93 -10.22
N ASP A 68 0.81 4.19 -10.35
CA ASP A 68 1.56 5.29 -9.76
C ASP A 68 1.58 5.20 -8.22
N ALA A 69 0.46 4.80 -7.59
CA ALA A 69 0.41 4.60 -6.15
C ALA A 69 1.42 3.52 -5.69
N PHE A 70 1.52 2.39 -6.40
CA PHE A 70 2.53 1.37 -6.10
C PHE A 70 3.96 1.88 -6.34
N VAL A 71 4.23 2.56 -7.46
CA VAL A 71 5.57 3.12 -7.71
C VAL A 71 5.98 4.11 -6.62
N ARG A 72 5.07 4.98 -6.18
CA ARG A 72 5.31 5.93 -5.08
C ARG A 72 5.52 5.23 -3.75
N ALA A 73 4.72 4.21 -3.47
CA ALA A 73 4.84 3.40 -2.28
C ALA A 73 6.21 2.71 -2.24
N TYR A 74 6.67 2.10 -3.34
CA TYR A 74 7.99 1.48 -3.41
C TYR A 74 9.12 2.48 -3.14
N ARG A 75 9.11 3.64 -3.82
CA ARG A 75 10.13 4.70 -3.67
C ARG A 75 10.18 5.29 -2.27
N SER A 76 9.03 5.30 -1.57
CA SER A 76 8.90 5.90 -0.24
C SER A 76 8.92 4.86 0.88
N LEU A 77 9.02 3.58 0.55
CA LEU A 77 8.93 2.47 1.51
C LEU A 77 10.03 2.54 2.58
N ALA A 78 11.22 2.98 2.18
CA ALA A 78 12.33 3.21 3.09
C ALA A 78 12.03 4.26 4.18
N ARG A 79 11.04 5.13 3.95
CA ARG A 79 10.58 6.17 4.87
C ARG A 79 9.27 5.80 5.57
N CYS A 80 8.73 4.60 5.36
CA CYS A 80 7.55 4.14 6.07
C CYS A 80 7.92 3.92 7.55
N ASP A 81 7.44 4.79 8.44
CA ASP A 81 7.77 4.75 9.87
C ASP A 81 7.19 3.50 10.55
N ASP A 82 6.03 3.03 10.11
CA ASP A 82 5.32 1.92 10.73
C ASP A 82 4.90 0.84 9.70
N PRO A 83 5.70 -0.24 9.55
CA PRO A 83 5.41 -1.36 8.66
C PRO A 83 4.07 -2.06 8.94
N GLU A 84 3.57 -2.02 10.19
CA GLU A 84 2.29 -2.64 10.56
C GLU A 84 1.09 -1.90 9.96
N ARG A 85 1.31 -0.65 9.52
CA ARG A 85 0.27 0.22 8.93
C ARG A 85 0.42 0.42 7.43
N PHE A 86 1.24 -0.39 6.77
CA PHE A 86 1.51 -0.28 5.33
C PHE A 86 0.21 -0.19 4.50
N GLY A 87 -0.79 -1.03 4.78
CA GLY A 87 -2.06 -1.01 4.04
C GLY A 87 -2.79 0.33 4.10
N ALA A 88 -2.89 0.92 5.30
CA ALA A 88 -3.54 2.22 5.49
C ALA A 88 -2.74 3.35 4.82
N TRP A 89 -1.41 3.29 4.92
CA TRP A 89 -0.52 4.25 4.27
C TRP A 89 -0.63 4.18 2.74
N LEU A 90 -0.61 2.99 2.16
CA LEU A 90 -0.77 2.75 0.72
C LEU A 90 -2.14 3.24 0.23
N TYR A 91 -3.20 2.98 0.99
CA TYR A 91 -4.54 3.48 0.68
C TYR A 91 -4.54 5.02 0.62
N GLY A 92 -3.89 5.70 1.55
CA GLY A 92 -3.74 7.16 1.54
C GLY A 92 -3.05 7.70 0.29
N ILE A 93 -2.00 7.02 -0.19
CA ILE A 93 -1.32 7.39 -1.45
C ILE A 93 -2.30 7.31 -2.62
N LEU A 94 -3.05 6.21 -2.72
CA LEU A 94 -4.01 6.02 -3.80
C LEU A 94 -5.15 7.04 -3.74
N VAL A 95 -5.73 7.30 -2.57
CA VAL A 95 -6.78 8.31 -2.39
C VAL A 95 -6.31 9.67 -2.86
N ASN A 96 -5.06 10.04 -2.59
CA ASN A 96 -4.47 11.28 -3.09
C ASN A 96 -4.30 11.29 -4.62
N ARG A 97 -4.24 10.12 -5.27
CA ARG A 97 -4.18 10.02 -6.74
C ARG A 97 -5.54 10.02 -7.41
N CYS A 98 -6.59 9.57 -6.73
CA CYS A 98 -7.96 9.59 -7.27
C CYS A 98 -8.70 10.92 -7.03
N ARG A 99 -8.06 11.90 -6.41
CA ARG A 99 -8.59 13.26 -6.20
C ARG A 99 -8.02 14.21 -7.24
#